data_AF-A0A373WBZ2-F1
#
_entry.id   AF-A0A373WBZ2-F1
#
_cell.length_a   1.000
_cell.length_b   1.000
_cell.length_c   1.000
_cell.angle_alpha   90.00
_cell.angle_beta   90.00
_cell.angle_gamma   90.00
#
_symmetry.space_group_name_H-M   'P 1'
#
loop_
_entity.id
_entity.type
_entity.pdbx_description
1 polymer ?
#
loop_
_entity_poly.entity_id
_entity_poly.type
_entity_poly.pdbx_seq_one_letter_code
_entity_poly.pdbx_strand_id
1 'polypeptide(L)'
;MKTKYFEYNRNGGSEKYSEFTEAEYLKAKEDENRWFISFGDSVLECEESQYSDHFSKKDHGEYTQKDRNWKKVIPVSLEQYTYGGNYEQRIIKDSTVVPLEERILEQLGLEHDLVKLKKVMKKLKPYEREIIYQIFWMNKSQNELAKEYDITRQTMHEKVHRILVKVLKLFENEK
;
A
#
# COMPACT_ATOMS: atom_id res chain seq x y z
N MET A 1 20.44 -45.55 32.15
CA MET A 1 19.21 -46.19 32.67
C MET A 1 18.56 -46.94 31.52
N LYS A 2 17.90 -48.09 31.77
CA LYS A 2 17.20 -48.83 30.71
C LYS A 2 15.76 -48.31 30.63
N THR A 3 15.33 -47.91 29.44
CA THR A 3 13.95 -47.48 29.18
C THR A 3 12.99 -48.64 29.41
N LYS A 4 11.89 -48.39 30.12
CA LYS A 4 10.82 -49.37 30.34
C LYS A 4 9.66 -49.10 29.39
N TYR A 5 9.07 -50.16 28.84
CA TYR A 5 7.95 -50.06 27.89
C TYR A 5 6.73 -50.71 28.50
N PHE A 6 5.58 -50.05 28.41
CA PHE A 6 4.32 -50.51 28.99
C PHE A 6 3.21 -50.54 27.94
N GLU A 7 2.55 -51.68 27.80
CA GLU A 7 1.37 -51.85 26.96
C GLU A 7 0.08 -51.77 27.77
N TYR A 8 -0.99 -51.29 27.14
CA TYR A 8 -2.27 -51.08 27.80
C TYR A 8 -3.18 -52.29 27.61
N ASN A 9 -3.40 -53.07 28.69
CA ASN A 9 -4.17 -54.30 28.60
C ASN A 9 -5.67 -54.03 28.84
N ARG A 10 -6.49 -54.16 27.78
CA ARG A 10 -7.94 -53.95 27.81
C ARG A 10 -8.74 -55.19 28.22
N ASN A 11 -8.08 -56.33 28.44
CA ASN A 11 -8.77 -57.58 28.74
C ASN A 11 -9.08 -57.71 30.24
N GLY A 12 -10.28 -57.27 30.61
CA GLY A 12 -10.95 -57.71 31.83
C GLY A 12 -11.00 -56.66 32.95
N GLY A 13 -11.91 -55.71 32.85
CA GLY A 13 -12.52 -54.95 33.97
C GLY A 13 -11.60 -54.12 34.89
N SER A 14 -10.29 -54.25 34.77
CA SER A 14 -9.29 -53.49 35.51
C SER A 14 -8.23 -53.02 34.51
N GLU A 15 -8.23 -51.71 34.25
CA GLU A 15 -7.28 -51.02 33.39
C GLU A 15 -5.88 -51.13 34.03
N LYS A 16 -5.01 -51.97 33.47
CA LYS A 16 -3.66 -52.20 33.99
C LYS A 16 -2.63 -52.18 32.88
N TYR A 17 -1.51 -51.51 33.15
CA TYR A 17 -0.32 -51.48 32.31
C TYR A 17 0.55 -52.70 32.59
N SER A 18 1.05 -53.33 31.53
CA SER A 18 1.98 -54.47 31.63
C SER A 18 3.32 -54.09 30.99
N GLU A 19 4.44 -54.40 31.64
CA GLU A 19 5.77 -54.14 31.10
C GLU A 19 6.08 -55.14 29.99
N PHE A 20 6.57 -54.67 28.86
CA PHE A 20 6.93 -55.48 27.70
C PHE A 20 8.29 -55.06 27.13
N THR A 21 8.84 -55.87 26.22
CA THR A 21 10.23 -55.69 25.77
C THR A 21 10.37 -54.62 24.68
N GLU A 22 11.55 -54.02 24.56
CA GLU A 22 11.85 -53.01 23.53
C GLU A 22 11.63 -53.52 22.10
N ALA A 23 11.94 -54.81 21.84
CA ALA A 23 11.73 -55.42 20.54
C ALA A 23 10.24 -55.51 20.17
N GLU A 24 9.39 -55.80 21.16
CA GLU A 24 7.94 -55.82 20.97
C GLU A 24 7.39 -54.40 20.79
N TYR A 25 7.95 -53.40 21.49
CA TYR A 25 7.60 -51.99 21.28
C TYR A 25 7.92 -51.51 19.87
N LEU A 26 9.12 -51.82 19.35
CA LEU A 26 9.51 -51.42 18.00
C LEU A 26 8.58 -52.01 16.95
N LYS A 27 8.18 -53.28 17.11
CA LYS A 27 7.20 -53.92 16.24
C LYS A 27 5.82 -53.26 16.37
N ALA A 28 5.38 -52.98 17.59
CA ALA A 28 4.10 -52.33 17.86
C ALA A 28 4.03 -50.87 17.37
N LYS A 29 5.18 -50.20 17.27
CA LYS A 29 5.27 -48.83 16.74
C LYS A 29 5.12 -48.77 15.22
N GLU A 30 5.44 -49.84 14.52
CA GLU A 30 5.19 -49.96 13.07
C GLU A 30 3.69 -50.15 12.76
N ASP A 31 2.90 -50.62 13.74
CA ASP A 31 1.44 -50.72 13.61
C ASP A 31 0.80 -49.32 13.75
N GLU A 32 0.21 -48.79 12.67
CA GLU A 32 -0.40 -47.44 12.61
C GLU A 32 -1.54 -47.19 13.62
N ASN A 33 -2.03 -48.23 14.29
CA ASN A 33 -3.17 -48.17 15.20
C ASN A 33 -2.78 -48.16 16.69
N ARG A 34 -1.48 -48.07 17.03
CA ARG A 34 -1.00 -48.03 18.42
C ARG A 34 -0.27 -46.72 18.69
N TRP A 35 -0.63 -46.06 19.79
CA TRP A 35 -0.10 -44.76 20.18
C TRP A 35 0.70 -44.86 21.47
N PHE A 36 1.85 -44.20 21.53
CA PHE A 36 2.75 -44.28 22.68
C PHE A 36 3.24 -42.90 23.10
N ILE A 37 3.23 -42.62 24.41
CA ILE A 37 3.79 -41.40 25.00
C ILE A 37 5.01 -41.76 25.83
N SER A 38 6.12 -41.07 25.57
CA SER A 38 7.35 -41.17 26.36
C SER A 38 7.34 -40.20 27.54
N PHE A 39 7.53 -40.72 28.76
CA PHE A 39 7.71 -39.97 29.98
C PHE A 39 9.08 -40.32 30.61
N GLY A 40 10.09 -39.49 30.37
CA GLY A 40 11.44 -39.72 30.89
C GLY A 40 12.00 -41.07 30.43
N ASP A 41 12.30 -41.96 31.39
CA ASP A 41 12.84 -43.30 31.15
C ASP A 41 11.76 -44.38 30.95
N SER A 42 10.51 -43.99 30.62
CA SER A 42 9.41 -44.92 30.40
C SER A 42 8.54 -44.54 29.21
N VAL A 43 7.98 -45.53 28.52
CA VAL A 43 7.07 -45.36 27.38
C VAL A 43 5.77 -46.10 27.67
N LEU A 44 4.64 -45.41 27.53
CA LEU A 44 3.31 -45.92 27.85
C LEU A 44 2.45 -45.90 26.59
N GLU A 45 1.78 -47.03 26.30
CA GLU A 45 0.73 -47.09 25.30
C GLU A 45 -0.51 -46.31 25.77
N CYS A 46 -1.11 -45.52 24.89
CA CYS A 46 -2.29 -44.73 25.20
C CYS A 46 -3.30 -44.73 24.04
N GLU A 47 -4.46 -44.14 24.29
CA GLU A 47 -5.43 -43.92 23.22
C GLU A 47 -5.02 -42.75 22.33
N GLU A 48 -5.52 -42.73 21.09
CA GLU A 48 -5.27 -41.65 20.12
C GLU A 48 -5.68 -40.27 20.67
N SER A 49 -6.81 -40.22 21.38
CA SER A 49 -7.32 -39.00 22.01
C SER A 49 -6.34 -38.44 23.04
N GLN A 50 -5.74 -39.32 23.85
CA GLN A 50 -4.76 -38.97 24.87
C GLN A 50 -3.40 -38.59 24.26
N TYR A 51 -2.99 -39.29 23.19
CA TYR A 51 -1.80 -38.96 22.41
C TYR A 51 -1.90 -37.55 21.83
N SER A 52 -2.99 -37.26 21.11
CA SER A 52 -3.23 -35.96 20.49
C SER A 52 -3.28 -34.83 21.52
N ASP A 53 -3.94 -35.05 22.67
CA ASP A 53 -4.03 -34.06 23.74
C ASP A 53 -2.67 -33.79 24.40
N HIS A 54 -1.88 -34.83 24.68
CA HIS A 54 -0.54 -34.69 25.26
C HIS A 54 0.39 -33.87 24.37
N PHE A 55 0.45 -34.16 23.07
CA PHE A 55 1.32 -33.44 22.14
C PHE A 55 0.81 -32.02 21.85
N SER A 56 -0.50 -31.81 21.82
CA SER A 56 -1.12 -30.49 21.69
C SER A 56 -0.82 -29.59 22.91
N LYS A 57 -0.73 -30.15 24.12
CA LYS A 57 -0.36 -29.41 25.34
C LYS A 57 1.15 -29.15 25.46
N LYS A 58 1.98 -30.05 24.92
CA LYS A 58 3.45 -29.90 24.89
C LYS A 58 3.89 -28.80 23.91
N ASP A 59 3.08 -28.51 22.88
CA ASP A 59 3.24 -27.33 22.05
C ASP A 59 2.72 -26.08 22.78
N HIS A 60 3.54 -25.58 23.71
CA HIS A 60 3.22 -24.46 24.59
C HIS A 60 2.83 -23.16 23.86
N GLY A 61 3.07 -23.05 22.55
CA GLY A 61 2.74 -21.88 21.74
C GLY A 61 1.27 -21.77 21.32
N GLU A 62 0.54 -22.89 21.20
CA GLU A 62 -0.83 -22.87 20.66
C GLU A 62 -1.94 -22.72 21.71
N TYR A 63 -1.76 -23.26 22.93
CA TYR A 63 -2.84 -23.32 23.92
C TYR A 63 -3.24 -21.93 24.47
N THR A 64 -2.29 -21.00 24.55
CA THR A 64 -2.54 -19.62 25.00
C THR A 64 -3.17 -18.74 23.93
N GLN A 65 -3.31 -19.25 22.70
CA GLN A 65 -3.74 -18.50 21.53
C GLN A 65 -5.11 -18.96 20.99
N LYS A 66 -5.95 -19.64 21.77
CA LYS A 66 -7.27 -20.08 21.27
C LYS A 66 -8.39 -19.46 22.11
N ASP A 67 -9.40 -18.91 21.42
CA ASP A 67 -10.58 -18.36 22.07
C ASP A 67 -11.51 -19.48 22.57
N ARG A 68 -12.61 -19.10 23.24
CA ARG A 68 -13.63 -20.03 23.75
C ARG A 68 -14.28 -20.90 22.64
N ASN A 69 -14.08 -20.54 21.37
CA ASN A 69 -14.62 -21.19 20.18
C ASN A 69 -13.54 -21.93 19.38
N TRP A 70 -12.36 -22.18 19.98
CA TRP A 70 -11.26 -22.91 19.36
C TRP A 70 -10.63 -22.23 18.13
N LYS A 71 -10.85 -20.92 17.95
CA LYS A 71 -10.21 -20.14 16.89
C LYS A 71 -8.89 -19.54 17.38
N LYS A 72 -7.89 -19.55 16.50
CA LYS A 72 -6.58 -18.95 16.76
C LYS A 72 -6.73 -17.43 16.93
N VAL A 73 -6.51 -16.95 18.14
CA VAL A 73 -6.38 -15.55 18.51
C VAL A 73 -4.97 -15.13 18.15
N ILE A 74 -4.86 -14.24 17.17
CA ILE A 74 -3.61 -13.57 16.84
C ILE A 74 -3.58 -12.29 17.69
N PRO A 75 -2.81 -12.22 18.79
CA PRO A 75 -2.64 -10.97 19.50
C PRO A 75 -1.85 -10.02 18.61
N VAL A 76 -2.53 -9.05 18.01
CA VAL A 76 -1.87 -7.98 17.24
C VAL A 76 -1.48 -6.89 18.23
N SER A 77 -0.22 -6.87 18.69
CA SER A 77 0.27 -5.70 19.42
C SER A 77 0.55 -4.56 18.44
N LEU A 78 0.30 -3.31 18.87
CA LEU A 78 0.59 -2.13 18.05
C LEU A 78 2.07 -2.09 17.65
N GLU A 79 2.96 -2.54 18.55
CA GLU A 79 4.41 -2.64 18.35
C GLU A 79 4.81 -3.68 17.29
N GLN A 80 4.09 -4.79 17.16
CA GLN A 80 4.30 -5.74 16.07
C GLN A 80 3.92 -5.14 14.72
N TYR A 81 2.93 -4.25 14.66
CA TYR A 81 2.52 -3.57 13.44
C TYR A 81 3.47 -2.43 13.03
N THR A 82 4.07 -1.75 14.02
CA THR A 82 4.89 -0.54 13.78
C THR A 82 6.39 -0.79 13.75
N TYR A 83 6.92 -1.73 14.55
CA TYR A 83 8.36 -1.91 14.75
C TYR A 83 8.87 -3.34 14.50
N GLY A 84 7.98 -4.32 14.33
CA GLY A 84 8.32 -5.71 14.00
C GLY A 84 8.59 -5.88 12.51
N GLY A 85 9.85 -5.79 12.11
CA GLY A 85 10.31 -5.88 10.72
C GLY A 85 9.74 -7.09 9.95
N ASN A 86 8.96 -6.80 8.91
CA ASN A 86 8.69 -7.56 7.67
C ASN A 86 7.35 -7.19 7.02
N TYR A 87 6.55 -6.32 7.63
CA TYR A 87 5.53 -5.60 6.89
C TYR A 87 6.25 -4.47 6.16
N GLU A 88 6.40 -4.57 4.84
CA GLU A 88 6.80 -3.43 4.02
C GLU A 88 5.84 -2.29 4.37
N GLN A 89 6.30 -1.33 5.17
CA GLN A 89 5.58 -0.08 5.35
C GLN A 89 5.51 0.52 3.96
N ARG A 90 4.37 0.34 3.29
CA ARG A 90 4.11 0.95 1.99
C ARG A 90 4.05 2.44 2.26
N ILE A 91 5.18 3.12 2.05
CA ILE A 91 5.24 4.58 2.07
C ILE A 91 4.33 5.03 0.94
N ILE A 92 3.10 5.40 1.28
CA ILE A 92 2.15 5.98 0.34
C ILE A 92 2.67 7.39 0.07
N LYS A 93 3.40 7.54 -1.04
CA LYS A 93 3.86 8.85 -1.49
C LYS A 93 2.66 9.66 -1.93
N ASP A 94 2.54 10.87 -1.41
CA ASP A 94 1.53 11.82 -1.86
C ASP A 94 1.89 12.30 -3.27
N SER A 95 1.15 11.80 -4.27
CA SER A 95 1.33 12.18 -5.68
C SER A 95 0.71 13.54 -6.01
N THR A 96 0.03 14.20 -5.07
CA THR A 96 -0.59 15.52 -5.27
C THR A 96 0.33 16.68 -4.88
N VAL A 97 1.41 16.38 -4.13
CA VAL A 97 2.36 17.39 -3.69
C VAL A 97 3.30 17.72 -4.84
N VAL A 98 3.11 18.92 -5.42
CA VAL A 98 4.11 19.55 -6.29
C VAL A 98 5.32 19.95 -5.43
N PRO A 99 6.54 19.43 -5.70
CA PRO A 99 7.76 19.77 -4.98
C PRO A 99 7.99 21.28 -4.90
N LEU A 100 8.61 21.74 -3.82
CA LEU A 100 8.90 23.15 -3.62
C LEU A 100 9.80 23.70 -4.74
N GLU A 101 10.75 22.89 -5.20
CA GLU A 101 11.66 23.22 -6.28
C GLU A 101 10.91 23.47 -7.58
N GLU A 102 9.90 22.64 -7.90
CA GLU A 102 9.07 22.80 -9.09
C GLU A 102 8.22 24.08 -8.98
N ARG A 103 7.62 24.35 -7.81
CA ARG A 103 6.89 25.61 -7.58
C ARG A 103 7.77 26.85 -7.74
N ILE A 104 9.01 26.80 -7.23
CA ILE A 104 9.97 27.90 -7.36
C ILE A 104 10.35 28.10 -8.83
N LEU A 105 10.60 27.02 -9.57
CA LEU A 105 10.91 27.09 -11.00
C LEU A 105 9.75 27.67 -11.81
N GLU A 106 8.51 27.23 -11.55
CA GLU A 106 7.31 27.80 -12.18
C GLU A 106 7.17 29.29 -11.87
N GLN A 107 7.37 29.70 -10.61
CA GLN A 107 7.30 31.11 -10.22
C GLN A 107 8.35 31.96 -10.94
N LEU A 108 9.61 31.50 -10.99
CA LEU A 108 10.69 32.20 -11.69
C LEU A 108 10.42 32.28 -13.20
N GLY A 109 9.88 31.22 -13.79
CA GLY A 109 9.44 31.20 -15.19
C GLY A 109 8.35 32.23 -15.48
N LEU A 110 7.33 32.29 -14.63
CA LEU A 110 6.24 33.28 -14.73
C LEU A 110 6.77 34.71 -14.60
N GLU A 111 7.64 34.99 -13.64
CA GLU A 111 8.23 36.31 -13.47
C GLU A 111 9.01 36.75 -14.70
N HIS A 112 9.81 35.85 -15.26
CA HIS A 112 10.55 36.09 -16.50
C HIS A 112 9.62 36.36 -17.70
N ASP A 113 8.56 35.56 -17.86
CA ASP A 113 7.60 35.71 -18.94
C ASP A 113 6.78 37.00 -18.80
N LEU A 114 6.44 37.42 -17.58
CA LEU A 114 5.78 38.71 -17.32
C LEU A 114 6.67 39.90 -17.72
N VAL A 115 7.98 39.82 -17.44
CA VAL A 115 8.93 40.85 -17.87
C VAL A 115 9.00 40.92 -19.40
N LYS A 116 9.06 39.77 -20.09
CA LYS A 116 9.02 39.70 -21.56
C LYS A 116 7.74 40.27 -22.11
N LEU A 117 6.59 39.88 -21.57
CA LEU A 117 5.28 40.39 -21.97
C LEU A 117 5.21 41.90 -21.81
N LYS A 118 5.69 42.46 -20.69
CA LYS A 118 5.70 43.91 -20.47
C LYS A 118 6.52 44.65 -21.54
N LYS A 119 7.64 44.10 -21.99
CA LYS A 119 8.45 44.67 -23.08
C LYS A 119 7.73 44.56 -24.43
N VAL A 120 7.17 43.40 -24.75
CA VAL A 120 6.42 43.16 -25.99
C VAL A 120 5.21 44.09 -26.10
N MET A 121 4.45 44.23 -25.01
CA MET A 121 3.28 45.11 -24.96
C MET A 121 3.65 46.57 -25.26
N LYS A 122 4.83 47.05 -24.83
CA LYS A 122 5.30 48.42 -25.17
C LYS A 122 5.56 48.63 -26.66
N LYS A 123 5.90 47.56 -27.40
CA LYS A 123 6.16 47.62 -28.85
C LYS A 123 4.88 47.57 -29.70
N LEU A 124 3.76 47.20 -29.10
CA LEU A 124 2.47 47.19 -29.78
C LEU A 124 1.88 48.59 -29.89
N LYS A 125 1.11 48.82 -30.96
CA LYS A 125 0.37 50.07 -31.13
C LYS A 125 -0.72 50.19 -30.06
N PRO A 126 -1.14 51.41 -29.67
CA PRO A 126 -2.18 51.61 -28.65
C PRO A 126 -3.47 50.80 -28.91
N TYR A 127 -3.97 50.78 -30.14
CA TYR A 127 -5.18 50.01 -30.47
C TYR A 127 -4.95 48.49 -30.38
N GLU A 128 -3.75 47.99 -30.67
CA GLU A 128 -3.44 46.56 -30.59
C GLU A 128 -3.43 46.11 -29.13
N ARG A 129 -2.87 46.95 -28.24
CA ARG A 129 -2.89 46.73 -26.79
C ARG A 129 -4.31 46.72 -26.24
N GLU A 130 -5.13 47.67 -26.67
CA GLU A 130 -6.53 47.77 -26.24
C GLU A 130 -7.31 46.50 -26.58
N ILE A 131 -7.17 46.00 -27.80
CA ILE A 131 -7.85 44.76 -28.23
C ILE A 131 -7.37 43.56 -27.37
N ILE A 132 -6.08 43.43 -27.10
CA ILE A 132 -5.56 42.37 -26.21
C ILE A 132 -6.14 42.52 -24.80
N TYR A 133 -6.15 43.73 -24.26
CA TYR A 133 -6.66 44.00 -22.92
C TYR A 133 -8.15 43.63 -22.80
N GLN A 134 -8.96 44.00 -23.79
CA GLN A 134 -10.38 43.68 -23.77
C GLN A 134 -10.65 42.17 -23.88
N ILE A 135 -9.85 41.42 -24.66
CA ILE A 135 -10.03 39.97 -24.79
C ILE A 135 -9.56 39.23 -23.54
N PHE A 136 -8.36 39.51 -23.05
CA PHE A 136 -7.73 38.67 -22.02
C PHE A 136 -7.93 39.19 -20.59
N TRP A 137 -8.03 40.51 -20.39
CA TRP A 137 -8.23 41.09 -19.07
C TRP A 137 -9.70 41.32 -18.74
N MET A 138 -10.47 41.82 -19.71
CA MET A 138 -11.92 42.04 -19.55
C MET A 138 -12.75 40.82 -19.96
N ASN A 139 -12.12 39.76 -20.45
CA ASN A 139 -12.75 38.50 -20.89
C ASN A 139 -13.89 38.71 -21.92
N LYS A 140 -13.79 39.75 -22.78
CA LYS A 140 -14.75 39.99 -23.84
C LYS A 140 -14.55 39.01 -24.98
N SER A 141 -15.65 38.50 -25.52
CA SER A 141 -15.62 37.70 -26.73
C SER A 141 -15.28 38.57 -27.95
N GLN A 142 -14.65 37.96 -28.96
CA GLN A 142 -14.42 38.64 -30.24
C GLN A 142 -15.74 39.08 -30.91
N ASN A 143 -16.86 38.45 -30.57
CA ASN A 143 -18.18 38.77 -31.11
C ASN A 143 -18.76 40.05 -30.48
N GLU A 144 -18.56 40.25 -29.17
CA GLU A 144 -18.91 41.50 -28.49
C GLU A 144 -18.04 42.65 -28.98
N LEU A 145 -16.74 42.42 -29.11
CA LEU A 145 -15.80 43.36 -29.69
C LEU A 145 -16.16 43.73 -31.14
N ALA A 146 -16.56 42.76 -31.96
CA ALA A 146 -16.99 43.04 -33.33
C ALA A 146 -18.19 44.01 -33.37
N LYS A 147 -19.15 43.85 -32.45
CA LYS A 147 -20.30 44.77 -32.30
C LYS A 147 -19.88 46.16 -31.82
N GLU A 148 -19.00 46.25 -30.82
CA GLU A 148 -18.51 47.53 -30.28
C GLU A 148 -17.75 48.36 -31.32
N TYR A 149 -17.00 47.70 -32.19
CA TYR A 149 -16.22 48.34 -33.26
C TYR A 149 -16.99 48.48 -34.58
N ASP A 150 -18.26 48.07 -34.62
CA ASP A 150 -19.12 48.06 -35.82
C ASP A 150 -18.45 47.35 -37.03
N ILE A 151 -17.86 46.18 -36.78
CA ILE A 151 -17.23 45.35 -37.81
C ILE A 151 -17.78 43.93 -37.79
N THR A 152 -17.54 43.19 -38.88
CA THR A 152 -17.90 41.77 -38.92
C THR A 152 -17.05 40.96 -37.95
N ARG A 153 -17.62 39.88 -37.42
CA ARG A 153 -16.89 38.90 -36.58
C ARG A 153 -15.63 38.38 -37.25
N GLN A 154 -15.69 38.12 -38.56
CA GLN A 154 -14.53 37.64 -39.33
C GLN A 154 -13.41 38.68 -39.36
N THR A 155 -13.73 39.94 -39.63
CA THR A 155 -12.74 41.03 -39.62
C THR A 155 -12.11 41.20 -38.23
N MET A 156 -12.89 41.07 -37.16
CA MET A 156 -12.36 41.10 -35.79
C MET A 156 -11.42 39.92 -35.54
N HIS A 157 -11.83 38.71 -35.92
CA HIS A 157 -10.99 37.51 -35.79
C HIS A 157 -9.65 37.66 -36.52
N GLU A 158 -9.64 38.12 -37.76
CA GLU A 158 -8.41 38.36 -38.52
C GLU A 158 -7.52 39.42 -37.87
N LYS A 159 -8.09 40.51 -37.33
CA LYS A 159 -7.34 41.53 -36.59
C LYS A 159 -6.70 40.94 -35.35
N VAL A 160 -7.45 40.22 -34.52
CA VAL A 160 -6.95 39.58 -33.31
C VAL A 160 -5.85 38.58 -33.64
N HIS A 161 -6.06 37.74 -34.65
CA HIS A 161 -5.07 36.75 -35.08
C HIS A 161 -3.76 37.41 -35.51
N ARG A 162 -3.81 38.47 -36.34
CA ARG A 162 -2.60 39.22 -36.75
C ARG A 162 -1.86 39.83 -35.56
N ILE A 163 -2.59 40.36 -34.58
CA ILE A 163 -2.01 40.91 -33.36
C ILE A 163 -1.31 39.80 -32.56
N LEU A 164 -1.96 38.65 -32.37
CA LEU A 164 -1.39 37.52 -31.64
C LEU A 164 -0.13 36.95 -32.32
N VAL A 165 -0.15 36.80 -33.65
CA VAL A 165 1.03 36.36 -34.41
C VAL A 165 2.19 37.35 -34.25
N LYS A 166 1.89 38.66 -34.23
CA LYS A 166 2.90 39.70 -33.99
C LYS A 166 3.45 39.63 -32.56
N VAL A 167 2.59 39.44 -31.56
CA VAL A 167 3.01 39.25 -30.16
C VAL A 167 3.93 38.05 -30.03
N LEU A 168 3.56 36.90 -30.61
CA LEU A 168 4.36 35.69 -30.58
C LEU A 168 5.76 35.92 -31.16
N LYS A 169 5.84 36.51 -32.36
CA LYS A 169 7.12 36.86 -32.99
C LYS A 169 7.96 37.82 -32.12
N LEU A 170 7.33 38.79 -31.47
CA LEU A 170 8.04 39.71 -30.58
C LEU A 170 8.51 39.01 -29.30
N PHE A 171 7.77 38.01 -28.82
CA PHE A 171 8.11 37.19 -27.67
C PHE A 171 9.32 36.29 -27.94
N GLU A 172 9.33 35.61 -29.08
CA GLU A 172 10.45 34.74 -29.51
C GLU A 172 11.75 35.52 -29.75
N ASN A 173 11.63 36.77 -30.21
CA ASN A 173 12.78 37.64 -30.48
C ASN A 173 13.27 38.43 -29.26
N GLU A 174 12.51 38.45 -28.15
CA GLU A 174 12.95 39.02 -26.88
C GLU A 174 13.83 38.00 -26.14
N LYS A 175 15.14 38.23 -26.18
CA LYS A 175 16.11 37.49 -25.38
C LYS A 175 15.97 37.84 -23.90
#